data_AF-A0A5E4QBC0-F1
#
_entry.id   AF-A0A5E4QBC0-F1
#
_cell.length_a   1.000
_cell.length_b   1.000
_cell.length_c   1.000
_cell.angle_alpha   90.00
_cell.angle_beta   90.00
_cell.angle_gamma   90.00
#
_symmetry.space_group_name_H-M   'P 1'
#
loop_
_entity.id
_entity.type
_entity.pdbx_description
1 polymer ?
#
loop_
_entity_poly.entity_id
_entity_poly.type
_entity_poly.pdbx_seq_one_letter_code
_entity_poly.pdbx_strand_id
1 'polypeptide(L)'
;MLVEVLFFWGALQWFCLKLGHLLRTATGTTVCESVIAVGNIFLGMSESILLVKPYLSLLTPSELHVVLSSGFATVSGTILAAYIGFGAEPAHLVTASVMSAPAAICYSKLLMPETKRSLTRVDNIKEVERQDESALSAASRGATNGIALILNIIANLVAFVAFVAFVNGVMGYCGGLLGNPDLNLECSLGGV
;
A
#
# COMPACT_ATOMS: atom_id res chain seq x y z
N MET A 1 -8.70 -7.36 11.11
CA MET A 1 -8.84 -8.56 11.98
C MET A 1 -7.93 -9.71 11.57
N LEU A 2 -8.14 -10.37 10.41
CA LEU A 2 -7.38 -11.57 10.05
C LEU A 2 -5.86 -11.33 9.94
N VAL A 3 -5.48 -10.24 9.28
CA VAL A 3 -4.08 -9.78 9.16
C VAL A 3 -3.41 -9.59 10.52
N GLU A 4 -4.08 -8.93 11.47
CA GLU A 4 -3.58 -8.67 12.82
C GLU A 4 -3.43 -9.95 13.66
N VAL A 5 -4.33 -10.93 13.48
CA VAL A 5 -4.20 -12.24 14.12
C VAL A 5 -3.01 -13.02 13.55
N LEU A 6 -2.81 -12.99 12.23
CA LEU A 6 -1.66 -13.60 11.56
C LEU A 6 -0.34 -12.91 11.95
N PHE A 7 -0.39 -11.60 12.20
CA PHE A 7 0.73 -10.82 12.71
C PHE A 7 1.08 -11.21 14.16
N PHE A 8 0.07 -11.34 15.03
CA PHE A 8 0.25 -11.82 16.41
C PHE A 8 0.86 -13.22 16.47
N TRP A 9 0.42 -14.15 15.61
CA TRP A 9 0.99 -15.49 15.52
C TRP A 9 2.43 -15.49 14.97
N GLY A 10 2.85 -14.43 14.29
CA GLY A 10 4.15 -14.31 13.64
C GLY A 10 4.26 -15.04 12.30
N ALA A 11 3.17 -15.66 11.82
CA ALA A 11 3.14 -16.33 10.52
C ALA A 11 3.37 -15.35 9.37
N LEU A 12 2.75 -14.17 9.44
CA LEU A 12 2.91 -13.13 8.41
C LEU A 12 4.33 -12.57 8.39
N GLN A 13 4.93 -12.36 9.56
CA GLN A 13 6.31 -11.86 9.68
C GLN A 13 7.30 -12.86 9.11
N TRP A 14 7.15 -14.14 9.45
CA TRP A 14 7.98 -15.22 8.90
C TRP A 14 7.87 -15.28 7.37
N PHE A 15 6.66 -15.18 6.83
CA PHE A 15 6.42 -15.18 5.38
C PHE A 15 7.04 -13.95 4.69
N CYS A 16 6.81 -12.75 5.22
CA CYS A 16 7.38 -11.50 4.70
C CYS A 16 8.91 -11.49 4.77
N LEU A 17 9.52 -12.07 5.80
CA LEU A 17 10.98 -12.18 5.91
C LEU A 17 11.55 -13.14 4.86
N LYS A 18 10.90 -14.28 4.61
CA LYS A 18 11.32 -15.24 3.57
C LYS A 18 11.22 -14.65 2.17
N LEU A 19 10.08 -14.05 1.83
CA LEU A 19 9.90 -13.39 0.55
C LEU A 19 10.78 -12.14 0.41
N GLY A 20 10.96 -11.36 1.47
CA GLY A 20 11.86 -10.21 1.50
C GLY A 20 13.31 -10.61 1.26
N HIS A 21 13.74 -11.76 1.79
CA HIS A 21 15.07 -12.31 1.53
C HIS A 21 15.24 -12.76 0.07
N LEU A 22 14.21 -13.38 -0.51
CA LEU A 22 14.19 -13.75 -1.92
C LEU A 22 14.29 -12.51 -2.81
N LEU A 23 13.45 -11.51 -2.54
CA LEU A 23 13.41 -10.26 -3.30
C LEU A 23 14.75 -9.53 -3.19
N ARG A 24 15.31 -9.40 -1.99
CA ARG A 24 16.65 -8.86 -1.74
C ARG A 24 17.74 -9.56 -2.55
N THR A 25 17.68 -10.88 -2.63
CA THR A 25 18.69 -11.66 -3.38
C THR A 25 18.58 -11.36 -4.88
N ALA A 26 17.37 -11.11 -5.38
CA ALA A 26 17.13 -10.74 -6.78
C ALA A 26 17.51 -9.28 -7.10
N THR A 27 17.19 -8.33 -6.21
CA THR A 27 17.33 -6.88 -6.48
C THR A 27 18.58 -6.25 -5.86
N GLY A 28 19.30 -6.94 -4.96
CA GLY A 28 20.48 -6.41 -4.27
C GLY A 28 20.18 -5.33 -3.22
N THR A 29 18.90 -5.13 -2.89
CA THR A 29 18.39 -4.10 -1.98
C THR A 29 18.65 -4.42 -0.50
N THR A 30 18.38 -3.44 0.38
CA THR A 30 18.51 -3.61 1.83
C THR A 30 17.37 -4.43 2.42
N VAL A 31 17.56 -4.96 3.62
CA VAL A 31 16.57 -5.85 4.25
C VAL A 31 15.29 -5.06 4.57
N CYS A 32 15.41 -3.83 5.06
CA CYS A 32 14.27 -3.00 5.40
C CYS A 32 13.39 -2.70 4.19
N GLU A 33 13.98 -2.22 3.08
CA GLU A 33 13.18 -1.87 1.90
C GLU A 33 12.54 -3.09 1.23
N SER A 34 13.23 -4.24 1.23
CA SER A 34 12.70 -5.49 0.66
C SER A 34 11.57 -6.10 1.49
N VAL A 35 11.70 -6.07 2.82
CA VAL A 35 10.67 -6.56 3.74
C VAL A 35 9.44 -5.67 3.71
N ILE A 36 9.60 -4.35 3.59
CA ILE A 36 8.48 -3.41 3.44
C ILE A 36 7.77 -3.62 2.11
N ALA A 37 8.51 -3.72 1.00
CA ALA A 37 7.91 -3.91 -0.31
C ALA A 37 7.06 -5.19 -0.37
N VAL A 38 7.54 -6.27 0.26
CA VAL A 38 6.78 -7.52 0.40
C VAL A 38 5.64 -7.37 1.40
N GLY A 39 5.86 -6.69 2.53
CA GLY A 39 4.83 -6.43 3.54
C GLY A 39 3.64 -5.69 2.93
N ASN A 40 3.91 -4.72 2.06
CA ASN A 40 2.94 -3.92 1.31
C ASN A 40 2.06 -4.75 0.34
N ILE A 41 2.41 -5.99 0.02
CA ILE A 41 1.54 -6.90 -0.77
C ILE A 41 0.29 -7.29 0.02
N PHE A 42 0.41 -7.40 1.34
CA PHE A 42 -0.65 -7.89 2.23
C PHE A 42 -1.17 -6.81 3.19
N LEU A 43 -0.26 -5.97 3.67
CA LEU A 43 -0.51 -4.89 4.62
C LEU A 43 -0.76 -3.58 3.87
N GLY A 44 -1.61 -2.72 4.43
CA GLY A 44 -1.72 -1.35 3.94
C GLY A 44 -0.45 -0.54 4.21
N MET A 45 -0.27 0.58 3.49
CA MET A 45 0.87 1.50 3.68
C MET A 45 1.08 1.91 5.14
N SER A 46 0.01 2.18 5.89
CA SER A 46 0.10 2.55 7.30
C SER A 46 0.54 1.39 8.21
N GLU A 47 0.14 0.16 7.87
CA GLU A 47 0.42 -1.05 8.66
C GLU A 47 1.81 -1.61 8.37
N SER A 48 2.26 -1.55 7.11
CA SER A 48 3.59 -2.03 6.71
C SER A 48 4.72 -1.17 7.29
N ILE A 49 4.49 0.13 7.50
CA ILE A 49 5.45 1.02 8.16
C ILE A 49 5.70 0.57 9.61
N LEU A 50 4.73 -0.07 10.27
CA LEU A 50 4.91 -0.58 11.64
C LEU A 50 5.98 -1.69 11.71
N LEU A 51 6.15 -2.49 10.65
CA LEU A 51 7.17 -3.54 10.58
C LEU A 51 8.60 -2.99 10.70
N VAL A 52 8.81 -1.75 10.23
CA VAL A 52 10.12 -1.12 10.18
C VAL A 52 10.21 0.15 11.01
N LYS A 53 9.21 0.40 11.85
CA LYS A 53 9.14 1.57 12.72
C LYS A 53 10.44 1.90 13.46
N PRO A 54 11.17 0.94 14.07
CA PRO A 54 12.44 1.25 14.75
C PRO A 54 13.57 1.65 13.80
N TYR A 55 13.46 1.35 12.51
CA TYR A 55 14.49 1.61 11.49
C TYR A 55 14.21 2.85 10.65
N LEU A 56 12.99 3.44 10.71
CA LEU A 56 12.61 4.61 9.91
C LEU A 56 13.59 5.78 10.03
N SER A 57 14.10 6.05 11.23
CA SER A 57 15.06 7.14 11.49
C SER A 57 16.46 6.86 10.93
N LEU A 58 16.74 5.60 10.56
CA LEU A 58 18.03 5.13 10.04
C LEU A 58 18.03 4.95 8.52
N LEU A 59 16.86 5.09 7.87
CA LEU A 59 16.72 4.91 6.44
C LEU A 59 17.40 6.04 5.66
N THR A 60 18.03 5.69 4.55
CA THR A 60 18.51 6.69 3.59
C THR A 60 17.32 7.30 2.82
N PRO A 61 17.51 8.44 2.14
CA PRO A 61 16.46 9.02 1.32
C PRO A 61 15.96 8.09 0.20
N SER A 62 16.85 7.29 -0.40
CA SER A 62 16.48 6.31 -1.44
C SER A 62 15.69 5.14 -0.84
N GLU A 63 16.09 4.62 0.32
CA GLU A 63 15.32 3.59 1.02
C GLU A 63 13.92 4.10 1.40
N LEU A 64 13.82 5.31 1.97
CA LEU A 64 12.54 5.93 2.30
C LEU A 64 11.67 6.12 1.04
N HIS A 65 12.28 6.46 -0.10
CA HIS A 65 11.57 6.56 -1.36
C HIS A 65 10.99 5.20 -1.81
N VAL A 66 11.72 4.10 -1.61
CA VAL A 66 11.20 2.74 -1.84
C VAL A 66 10.05 2.40 -0.89
N VAL A 67 10.15 2.75 0.40
CA VAL A 67 9.08 2.55 1.38
C VAL A 67 7.78 3.21 0.93
N LEU A 68 7.86 4.48 0.53
CA LEU A 68 6.69 5.24 0.09
C LEU A 68 6.18 4.74 -1.27
N SER A 69 7.06 4.60 -2.26
CA SER A 69 6.67 4.17 -3.61
C SER A 69 6.05 2.78 -3.62
N SER A 70 6.60 1.83 -2.85
CA SER A 70 6.01 0.50 -2.71
C SER A 70 4.65 0.53 -2.03
N GLY A 71 4.44 1.40 -1.03
CA GLY A 71 3.14 1.56 -0.38
C GLY A 71 2.06 2.14 -1.30
N PHE A 72 2.43 3.01 -2.24
CA PHE A 72 1.51 3.56 -3.24
C PHE A 72 1.27 2.62 -4.43
N ALA A 73 2.23 1.75 -4.74
CA ALA A 73 2.15 0.82 -5.87
C ALA A 73 1.32 -0.44 -5.59
N THR A 74 1.06 -0.74 -4.31
CA THR A 74 0.29 -1.92 -3.89
C THR A 74 -1.04 -1.54 -3.27
N VAL A 75 -1.91 -2.54 -3.12
CA VAL A 75 -3.21 -2.42 -2.46
C VAL A 75 -3.21 -3.30 -1.21
N SER A 76 -3.76 -2.78 -0.11
CA SER A 76 -3.92 -3.56 1.13
C SER A 76 -4.80 -4.78 0.91
N GLY A 77 -4.51 -5.90 1.60
CA GLY A 77 -5.33 -7.10 1.54
C GLY A 77 -6.79 -6.88 1.94
N THR A 78 -7.06 -5.89 2.79
CA THR A 78 -8.45 -5.52 3.17
C THR A 78 -9.24 -4.95 2.00
N ILE A 79 -8.62 -4.12 1.17
CA ILE A 79 -9.23 -3.52 -0.02
C ILE A 79 -9.29 -4.53 -1.17
N LEU A 80 -8.27 -5.40 -1.29
CA LEU A 80 -8.27 -6.51 -2.24
C LEU A 80 -9.50 -7.41 -2.07
N ALA A 81 -9.83 -7.75 -0.82
CA ALA A 81 -11.04 -8.53 -0.51
C ALA A 81 -12.33 -7.79 -0.90
N ALA A 82 -12.38 -6.47 -0.73
CA ALA A 82 -13.51 -5.66 -1.17
C ALA A 82 -13.67 -5.65 -2.70
N TYR A 83 -12.58 -5.53 -3.46
CA TYR A 83 -12.63 -5.59 -4.93
C TYR A 83 -13.09 -6.94 -5.46
N ILE A 84 -12.66 -8.05 -4.83
CA ILE A 84 -13.19 -9.39 -5.14
C ILE A 84 -14.70 -9.43 -4.87
N GLY A 85 -15.16 -8.83 -3.77
CA GLY A 85 -16.59 -8.69 -3.47
C GLY A 85 -17.38 -7.89 -4.51
N PHE A 86 -16.73 -6.97 -5.22
CA PHE A 86 -17.32 -6.22 -6.34
C PHE A 86 -17.26 -6.95 -7.69
N GLY A 87 -16.70 -8.16 -7.73
CA GLY A 87 -16.64 -9.01 -8.94
C GLY A 87 -15.31 -8.96 -9.69
N ALA A 88 -14.27 -8.35 -9.14
CA ALA A 88 -12.93 -8.40 -9.74
C ALA A 88 -12.31 -9.80 -9.62
N GLU A 89 -11.59 -10.23 -10.65
CA GLU A 89 -11.00 -11.57 -10.70
C GLU A 89 -9.85 -11.72 -9.68
N PRO A 90 -9.93 -12.65 -8.72
CA PRO A 90 -8.92 -12.80 -7.68
C PRO A 90 -7.53 -13.09 -8.22
N ALA A 91 -7.43 -13.87 -9.31
CA ALA A 91 -6.16 -14.24 -9.92
C ALA A 91 -5.39 -13.00 -10.41
N HIS A 92 -6.08 -12.05 -11.06
CA HIS A 92 -5.48 -10.80 -11.54
C HIS A 92 -5.08 -9.89 -10.38
N LEU A 93 -5.90 -9.79 -9.33
CA LEU A 93 -5.58 -8.94 -8.18
C LEU A 93 -4.37 -9.46 -7.40
N VAL A 94 -4.30 -10.77 -7.13
CA VAL A 94 -3.18 -11.36 -6.40
C VAL A 94 -1.89 -11.27 -7.22
N THR A 95 -1.95 -11.57 -8.52
CA THR A 95 -0.77 -11.48 -9.40
C THR A 95 -0.28 -10.05 -9.53
N ALA A 96 -1.18 -9.07 -9.71
CA ALA A 96 -0.83 -7.65 -9.73
C ALA A 96 -0.12 -7.21 -8.43
N SER A 97 -0.68 -7.54 -7.26
CA SER A 97 -0.07 -7.18 -5.97
C SER A 97 1.33 -7.78 -5.80
N VAL A 98 1.54 -9.04 -6.19
CA VAL A 98 2.86 -9.69 -6.10
C VAL A 98 3.85 -9.05 -7.07
N MET A 99 3.43 -8.70 -8.28
CA MET A 99 4.28 -8.03 -9.28
C MET A 99 4.61 -6.58 -8.90
N SER A 100 3.73 -5.89 -8.19
CA SER A 100 3.94 -4.50 -7.75
C SER A 100 5.15 -4.35 -6.83
N ALA A 101 5.45 -5.33 -5.96
CA ALA A 101 6.59 -5.25 -5.05
C ALA A 101 7.95 -5.10 -5.75
N PRO A 102 8.38 -5.99 -6.65
CA PRO A 102 9.62 -5.81 -7.41
C PRO A 102 9.56 -4.61 -8.38
N ALA A 103 8.41 -4.35 -8.99
CA ALA A 103 8.24 -3.23 -9.91
C ALA A 103 8.46 -1.88 -9.20
N ALA A 104 7.89 -1.71 -8.01
CA ALA A 104 8.04 -0.50 -7.21
C ALA A 104 9.48 -0.27 -6.77
N ILE A 105 10.21 -1.32 -6.38
CA ILE A 105 11.63 -1.22 -6.06
C ILE A 105 12.42 -0.76 -7.29
N CYS A 106 12.20 -1.41 -8.43
CA CYS A 106 12.90 -1.08 -9.67
C CYS A 106 12.67 0.39 -10.06
N TYR A 107 11.41 0.81 -10.13
CA TYR A 107 11.05 2.17 -10.50
C TYR A 107 11.59 3.21 -9.51
N SER A 108 11.47 2.93 -8.21
CA SER A 108 11.99 3.82 -7.16
C SER A 108 13.52 3.96 -7.22
N LYS A 109 14.26 2.88 -7.46
CA LYS A 109 15.73 2.93 -7.58
C LYS A 109 16.20 3.54 -8.91
N LEU A 110 15.40 3.48 -9.97
CA LEU A 110 15.68 4.20 -11.22
C LEU A 110 15.52 5.72 -11.04
N LEU A 111 14.48 6.16 -10.33
CA LEU A 111 14.25 7.58 -10.05
C LEU A 111 15.20 8.14 -8.99
N MET A 112 15.41 7.40 -7.90
CA MET A 112 16.21 7.82 -6.76
C MET A 112 17.20 6.71 -6.37
N PRO A 113 18.34 6.61 -7.06
CA PRO A 113 19.34 5.58 -6.80
C PRO A 113 19.98 5.72 -5.42
N GLU A 114 20.49 4.61 -4.90
CA GLU A 114 21.13 4.56 -3.59
C GLU A 114 22.51 5.23 -3.64
N THR A 115 22.66 6.37 -2.98
CA THR A 115 23.92 7.14 -2.95
C THR A 115 24.62 7.08 -1.60
N LYS A 116 23.93 6.66 -0.53
CA LYS A 116 24.44 6.62 0.84
C LYS A 116 24.65 5.19 1.30
N ARG A 117 25.58 4.98 2.24
CA ARG A 117 25.77 3.67 2.87
C ARG A 117 24.62 3.43 3.85
N SER A 118 23.77 2.45 3.54
CA SER A 118 22.68 2.06 4.42
C SER A 118 23.17 1.48 5.74
N LEU A 119 22.53 1.90 6.83
CA LEU A 119 22.76 1.43 8.21
C LEU A 119 21.87 0.23 8.56
N THR A 120 20.92 -0.13 7.69
CA THR A 120 19.95 -1.24 7.88
C THR A 120 20.38 -2.52 7.14
N ARG A 121 21.70 -2.74 7.01
CA ARG A 121 22.24 -4.05 6.64
C ARG A 121 22.08 -5.03 7.80
N VAL A 122 21.91 -6.30 7.44
CA VAL A 122 21.55 -7.51 8.23
C VAL A 122 21.97 -7.54 9.71
N ASP A 123 23.09 -6.91 10.09
CA ASP A 123 23.70 -7.01 11.43
C ASP A 123 22.99 -6.21 12.55
N ASN A 124 22.03 -5.32 12.22
CA ASN A 124 21.39 -4.41 13.21
C ASN A 124 19.87 -4.60 13.41
N ILE A 125 19.28 -5.67 12.89
CA ILE A 125 17.83 -5.87 12.95
C ILE A 125 17.45 -6.56 14.27
N LYS A 126 17.02 -5.79 15.28
CA LYS A 126 16.27 -6.26 16.44
C LYS A 126 14.89 -6.81 16.02
N GLU A 127 14.52 -7.97 16.57
CA GLU A 127 13.18 -8.53 16.48
C GLU A 127 12.15 -7.52 17.01
N VAL A 128 11.05 -7.36 16.28
CA VAL A 128 9.93 -6.52 16.68
C VAL A 128 9.26 -7.18 17.89
N GLU A 129 9.27 -6.51 19.04
CA GLU A 129 8.58 -6.98 20.25
C GLU A 129 7.08 -7.15 19.99
N ARG A 130 6.52 -8.29 20.46
CA ARG A 130 5.08 -8.55 20.44
C ARG A 130 4.37 -7.49 21.28
N GLN A 131 3.52 -6.67 20.65
CA GLN A 131 2.77 -5.62 21.35
C GLN A 131 1.47 -6.11 21.99
N ASP A 132 0.91 -7.24 21.57
CA ASP A 132 -0.40 -7.68 22.05
C ASP A 132 -0.28 -8.86 23.03
N GLU A 133 -1.09 -8.86 24.09
CA GLU A 133 -1.05 -9.87 25.16
C GLU A 133 -1.84 -11.16 24.82
N SER A 134 -2.68 -11.14 23.78
CA SER A 134 -3.53 -12.28 23.38
C SER A 134 -4.06 -12.13 21.95
N ALA A 135 -4.28 -13.26 21.26
CA ALA A 135 -4.86 -13.29 19.91
C ALA A 135 -6.25 -12.63 19.83
N LEU A 136 -7.04 -12.73 20.90
CA LEU A 136 -8.34 -12.07 21.00
C LEU A 136 -8.20 -10.54 21.08
N SER A 137 -7.17 -10.05 21.80
CA SER A 137 -6.87 -8.63 21.89
C SER A 137 -6.42 -8.07 20.54
N ALA A 138 -5.54 -8.80 19.84
CA ALA A 138 -5.11 -8.45 18.48
C ALA A 138 -6.30 -8.45 17.48
N ALA A 139 -7.20 -9.43 17.58
CA ALA A 139 -8.41 -9.48 16.76
C ALA A 139 -9.33 -8.27 17.02
N SER A 140 -9.55 -7.93 18.29
CA SER A 140 -10.36 -6.78 18.70
C SER A 140 -9.76 -5.46 18.23
N ARG A 141 -8.45 -5.25 18.44
CA ARG A 141 -7.73 -4.07 17.97
C ARG A 141 -7.79 -3.94 16.44
N GLY A 142 -7.60 -5.05 15.74
CA GLY A 142 -7.73 -5.13 14.28
C GLY A 142 -9.16 -4.96 13.76
N ALA A 143 -10.20 -5.13 14.57
CA ALA A 143 -11.57 -4.78 14.23
C ALA A 143 -11.83 -3.28 14.43
N THR A 144 -11.41 -2.73 15.57
CA THR A 144 -11.57 -1.30 15.90
C THR A 144 -10.82 -0.40 14.92
N ASN A 145 -9.57 -0.73 14.58
CA ASN A 145 -8.80 0.01 13.57
C ASN A 145 -9.47 -0.06 12.18
N GLY A 146 -10.07 -1.22 11.85
CA GLY A 146 -10.79 -1.41 10.59
C GLY A 146 -12.01 -0.50 10.44
N ILE A 147 -12.73 -0.22 11.53
CA ILE A 147 -13.91 0.67 11.50
C ILE A 147 -13.51 2.07 11.02
N ALA A 148 -12.46 2.66 11.61
CA ALA A 148 -11.99 4.00 11.22
C ALA A 148 -11.50 4.02 9.77
N LEU A 149 -10.83 2.96 9.32
CA LEU A 149 -10.36 2.84 7.93
C LEU A 149 -11.53 2.78 6.94
N ILE A 150 -12.54 1.94 7.21
CA ILE A 150 -13.72 1.82 6.35
C ILE A 150 -14.51 3.14 6.29
N LEU A 151 -14.69 3.80 7.44
CA LEU A 151 -15.43 5.07 7.50
C LEU A 151 -14.73 6.16 6.67
N ASN A 152 -13.40 6.21 6.72
CA ASN A 152 -12.61 7.12 5.88
C ASN A 152 -12.76 6.79 4.38
N ILE A 153 -12.76 5.51 4.00
CA ILE A 153 -12.97 5.10 2.59
C ILE A 153 -14.35 5.54 2.11
N ILE A 154 -15.41 5.27 2.88
CA ILE A 154 -16.78 5.65 2.53
C ILE A 154 -16.90 7.18 2.41
N ALA A 155 -16.39 7.92 3.39
CA ALA A 155 -16.45 9.38 3.39
C ALA A 155 -15.71 9.96 2.18
N ASN A 156 -14.51 9.44 1.86
CA ASN A 156 -13.73 9.89 0.73
C ASN A 156 -14.42 9.53 -0.60
N LEU A 157 -14.97 8.33 -0.75
CA LEU A 157 -15.74 7.94 -1.94
C LEU A 157 -16.95 8.85 -2.17
N VAL A 158 -17.76 9.12 -1.13
CA VAL A 158 -18.92 10.02 -1.23
C VAL A 158 -18.47 11.43 -1.64
N ALA A 159 -17.42 11.95 -1.00
CA ALA A 159 -16.87 13.26 -1.33
C ALA A 159 -16.36 13.32 -2.77
N PHE A 160 -15.64 12.30 -3.23
CA PHE A 160 -15.05 12.25 -4.57
C PHE A 160 -16.13 12.12 -5.65
N VAL A 161 -17.14 11.27 -5.45
CA VAL A 161 -18.27 11.13 -6.38
C VAL A 161 -19.08 12.42 -6.45
N ALA A 162 -19.35 13.07 -5.32
CA ALA A 162 -20.03 14.37 -5.30
C ALA A 162 -19.21 15.46 -6.00
N PHE A 163 -17.88 15.46 -5.81
CA PHE A 163 -16.99 16.39 -6.46
C PHE A 163 -16.93 16.18 -7.97
N VAL A 164 -16.82 14.94 -8.45
CA VAL A 164 -16.86 14.63 -9.89
C VAL A 164 -18.21 15.05 -10.49
N ALA A 165 -19.33 14.75 -9.82
CA ALA A 165 -20.66 15.19 -10.27
C ALA A 165 -20.78 16.72 -10.32
N PHE A 166 -20.21 17.43 -9.35
CA PHE A 166 -20.16 18.89 -9.34
C PHE A 166 -19.36 19.44 -10.52
N VAL A 167 -18.16 18.91 -10.77
CA VAL A 167 -17.32 19.35 -11.89
C VAL A 167 -17.97 19.02 -13.23
N ASN A 168 -18.58 17.83 -13.37
CA ASN A 168 -19.38 17.48 -14.55
C ASN A 168 -20.54 18.45 -14.76
N GLY A 169 -21.24 18.86 -13.70
CA GLY A 169 -22.30 19.88 -13.78
C GLY A 169 -21.78 21.24 -14.25
N VAL A 170 -20.62 21.68 -13.76
CA VAL A 170 -19.98 22.93 -14.19
C VAL A 170 -19.50 22.84 -15.64
N MET A 171 -18.87 21.73 -16.03
CA MET A 171 -18.40 21.52 -17.41
C MET A 171 -19.56 21.40 -18.40
N GLY A 172 -20.64 20.70 -18.04
CA GLY A 172 -21.84 20.61 -18.85
C GLY A 172 -22.53 21.96 -19.05
N TYR A 173 -22.60 22.80 -17.99
CA TYR A 173 -23.12 24.16 -18.11
C TYR A 173 -22.27 25.03 -19.06
N CYS A 174 -20.94 25.01 -18.88
CA CYS A 174 -20.02 25.73 -19.76
C CYS A 174 -20.02 25.17 -21.20
N GLY A 175 -20.12 23.85 -21.37
CA GLY A 175 -20.19 23.15 -22.66
C GLY A 175 -21.48 23.48 -23.41
N GLY A 176 -22.61 23.60 -22.70
CA GLY A 176 -23.88 24.04 -23.27
C GLY A 176 -23.82 25.46 -23.86
N LEU A 177 -23.05 26.37 -23.24
CA LEU A 177 -22.78 27.71 -23.78
C LEU A 177 -21.91 27.71 -25.05
N LEU A 178 -21.09 26.68 -25.22
CA LEU A 178 -20.18 26.48 -26.37
C LEU A 178 -20.77 25.57 -27.46
N GLY A 179 -22.01 25.09 -27.30
CA GLY A 179 -22.70 24.21 -28.25
C GLY A 179 -22.33 22.72 -28.15
N ASN A 180 -21.70 22.30 -27.05
CA ASN A 180 -21.27 20.92 -26.82
C ASN A 180 -21.77 20.42 -25.43
N PRO A 181 -23.04 19.99 -25.31
CA PRO A 181 -23.68 19.69 -24.03
C PRO A 181 -23.21 18.39 -23.36
N ASP A 182 -22.50 17.51 -24.07
CA ASP A 182 -22.01 16.21 -23.55
C ASP A 182 -20.61 16.28 -22.92
N LEU A 183 -20.12 17.49 -22.64
CA LEU A 183 -18.75 17.73 -22.19
C LEU A 183 -18.61 17.45 -20.68
N ASN A 184 -18.19 16.23 -20.34
CA ASN A 184 -17.93 15.77 -18.97
C ASN A 184 -16.44 15.45 -18.74
N LEU A 185 -16.04 15.35 -17.46
CA LEU A 185 -14.69 14.93 -17.06
C LEU A 185 -14.31 13.58 -17.65
N GLU A 186 -15.24 12.61 -17.73
CA GLU A 186 -14.94 11.30 -18.30
C GLU A 186 -14.51 11.38 -19.77
N CYS A 187 -15.09 12.32 -20.54
CA CYS A 187 -14.74 12.53 -21.94
C CYS A 187 -13.37 13.22 -22.09
N SER A 188 -13.10 14.21 -21.23
CA SER A 188 -11.81 14.92 -21.22
C SER A 188 -10.65 13.99 -20.84
N LEU A 189 -10.81 13.19 -19.79
CA LEU A 189 -9.77 12.23 -19.35
C LEU A 189 -9.67 10.99 -20.26
N GLY A 190 -10.76 10.57 -20.92
CA GLY A 190 -10.71 9.45 -21.86
C GLY A 190 -9.92 9.75 -23.15
N GLY A 191 -9.64 11.02 -23.43
CA GLY A 191 -8.88 11.46 -24.61
C GLY A 191 -7.40 11.81 -24.35
N VAL A 192 -6.92 11.75 -23.10
CA VAL A 192 -5.52 12.01 -22.69
C VAL A 192 -4.77 10.71 -22.50
#